data_AF-A0A9N8VTU1-F1
#
_entry.id   AF-A0A9N8VTU1-F1
#
_cell.length_a   1.000
_cell.length_b   1.000
_cell.length_c   1.000
_cell.angle_alpha   90.00
_cell.angle_beta   90.00
_cell.angle_gamma   90.00
#
_symmetry.space_group_name_H-M   'P 1'
#
loop_
_entity.id
_entity.type
_entity.pdbx_description
1 polymer ?
#
loop_
_entity_poly.entity_id
_entity_poly.type
_entity_poly.pdbx_seq_one_letter_code
_entity_poly.pdbx_strand_id
1 'polypeptide(L)'
;MIAYFLSVLDSDEEFRTRRALFKGLLIENRHETFETFFAQFPVIYIDFLNTPVDNNTWNSMYKCLQDLISSVYRRHSYVSSSLNSARQIVFQQIIECNRDLSRKEWEDALKALSCYLCKFHGKPIIALVDNLEIPVQISIDKGYFTEANRFIKNMFSEFLKENPYLDKAMVAIVDTSNKKLDKILPANAWEYSLPSSDRVFQYGFGFTETDLITLAKVFKVVDIDDIMKKTLQCKTGVKPKIALYNPQAVWRELYLRLNNM
;
A
#
# COMPACT_ATOMS: atom_id res chain seq x y z
N MET A 1 2.09 -8.72 0.41
CA MET A 1 2.97 -9.73 1.04
C MET A 1 3.50 -9.27 2.40
N ILE A 2 4.12 -8.09 2.51
CA ILE A 2 4.69 -7.58 3.78
C ILE A 2 3.63 -7.42 4.88
N ALA A 3 2.48 -6.81 4.57
CA ALA A 3 1.36 -6.71 5.52
C ALA A 3 0.96 -8.11 6.04
N TYR A 4 0.84 -9.08 5.15
CA TYR A 4 0.48 -10.46 5.50
C TYR A 4 1.50 -11.10 6.44
N PHE A 5 2.80 -10.91 6.18
CA PHE A 5 3.88 -11.42 7.02
C PHE A 5 3.88 -10.82 8.44
N LEU A 6 3.62 -9.52 8.57
CA LEU A 6 3.72 -8.80 9.84
C LEU A 6 2.46 -8.90 10.72
N SER A 7 1.28 -8.93 10.09
CA SER A 7 0.00 -8.83 10.78
C SER A 7 -0.21 -9.94 11.79
N VAL A 8 -0.55 -9.54 13.01
CA VAL A 8 -1.14 -10.40 14.05
C VAL A 8 -2.29 -11.24 13.51
N LEU A 9 -2.47 -12.39 14.14
CA LEU A 9 -3.39 -13.45 13.73
C LEU A 9 -4.32 -13.82 14.86
N ASP A 10 -5.57 -14.11 14.50
CA ASP A 10 -6.64 -14.38 15.47
C ASP A 10 -6.80 -15.88 15.78
N SER A 11 -6.05 -16.77 15.09
CA SER A 11 -6.09 -18.21 15.34
C SER A 11 -4.78 -18.94 15.06
N ASP A 12 -4.55 -20.02 15.81
CA ASP A 12 -3.39 -20.91 15.61
C ASP A 12 -3.39 -21.61 14.25
N GLU A 13 -4.57 -21.90 13.71
CA GLU A 13 -4.72 -22.50 12.38
C GLU A 13 -4.26 -21.55 11.29
N GLU A 14 -4.67 -20.29 11.37
CA GLU A 14 -4.20 -19.25 10.46
C GLU A 14 -2.69 -19.02 10.62
N PHE A 15 -2.18 -19.04 11.85
CA PHE A 15 -0.75 -18.94 12.13
C PHE A 15 0.05 -20.03 11.42
N ARG A 16 -0.34 -21.30 11.58
CA ARG A 16 0.34 -22.42 10.92
C ARG A 16 0.27 -22.34 9.40
N THR A 17 -0.93 -22.06 8.87
CA THR A 17 -1.17 -21.95 7.42
C THR A 17 -0.35 -20.83 6.81
N ARG A 18 -0.37 -19.66 7.44
CA ARG A 18 0.38 -18.48 7.00
C ARG A 18 1.89 -18.71 7.08
N ARG A 19 2.38 -19.34 8.15
CA ARG A 19 3.81 -19.64 8.34
C ARG A 19 4.31 -20.58 7.26
N ALA A 20 3.51 -21.58 6.87
CA ALA A 20 3.85 -22.54 5.82
C ALA A 20 4.11 -21.87 4.45
N LEU A 21 3.52 -20.72 4.15
CA LEU A 21 3.77 -19.99 2.90
C LEU A 21 5.20 -19.46 2.78
N PHE A 22 5.92 -19.33 3.89
CA PHE A 22 7.29 -18.85 3.90
C PHE A 22 8.33 -19.97 3.93
N LYS A 23 7.89 -21.23 3.96
CA LYS A 23 8.78 -22.39 4.00
C LYS A 23 9.67 -22.45 2.75
N GLY A 24 10.97 -22.57 2.95
CA GLY A 24 11.99 -22.60 1.91
C GLY A 24 12.36 -21.23 1.32
N LEU A 25 11.74 -20.13 1.78
CA LEU A 25 12.11 -18.79 1.35
C LEU A 25 13.33 -18.28 2.12
N LEU A 26 14.10 -17.36 1.51
CA LEU A 26 15.29 -16.77 2.14
C LEU A 26 15.01 -16.12 3.51
N ILE A 27 13.79 -15.63 3.72
CA ILE A 27 13.40 -15.01 4.99
C ILE A 27 13.28 -16.03 6.13
N GLU A 28 12.88 -17.28 5.85
CA GLU A 28 12.82 -18.36 6.85
C GLU A 28 14.23 -18.69 7.38
N ASN A 29 15.23 -18.65 6.50
CA ASN A 29 16.64 -18.87 6.88
C ASN A 29 17.20 -17.76 7.78
N ARG A 30 16.52 -16.62 7.90
CA ARG A 30 16.88 -15.53 8.83
C ARG A 30 16.09 -15.69 10.13
N HIS A 31 16.31 -16.80 10.85
CA HIS A 31 15.50 -17.24 11.99
C HIS A 31 15.15 -16.12 12.99
N GLU A 32 16.15 -15.34 13.44
CA GLU A 32 15.92 -14.24 14.39
C GLU A 32 14.98 -13.15 13.83
N THR A 33 15.21 -12.73 12.58
CA THR A 33 14.31 -11.79 11.90
C THR A 33 12.92 -12.38 11.70
N PHE A 34 12.85 -13.65 11.30
CA PHE A 34 11.58 -14.32 11.05
C PHE A 34 10.72 -14.33 12.32
N GLU A 35 11.23 -14.86 13.44
CA GLU A 35 10.47 -14.95 14.69
C GLU A 35 10.14 -13.57 15.27
N THR A 36 11.02 -12.58 15.10
CA THR A 36 10.80 -11.21 15.62
C THR A 36 9.65 -10.48 14.93
N PHE A 37 9.40 -10.78 13.66
CA PHE A 37 8.46 -10.00 12.83
C PHE A 37 7.23 -10.78 12.35
N PHE A 38 7.34 -12.10 12.17
CA PHE A 38 6.25 -12.92 11.64
C PHE A 38 5.03 -12.93 12.57
N ALA A 39 3.91 -12.39 12.08
CA ALA A 39 2.64 -12.28 12.80
C ALA A 39 2.74 -11.57 14.17
N GLN A 40 3.70 -10.66 14.31
CA GLN A 40 4.02 -10.02 15.60
C GLN A 40 3.41 -8.63 15.77
N PHE A 41 2.85 -7.99 14.75
CA PHE A 41 2.46 -6.57 14.80
C PHE A 41 1.02 -6.30 14.35
N PRO A 42 0.29 -5.39 15.02
CA PRO A 42 -0.89 -4.79 14.42
C PRO A 42 -0.45 -3.93 13.23
N VAL A 43 -1.02 -4.18 12.06
CA VAL A 43 -0.66 -3.49 10.81
C VAL A 43 -1.83 -2.67 10.30
N ILE A 44 -1.60 -1.38 10.08
CA ILE A 44 -2.50 -0.53 9.30
C ILE A 44 -1.94 -0.46 7.88
N TYR A 45 -2.58 -1.18 6.96
CA TYR A 45 -2.22 -1.16 5.53
C TYR A 45 -3.18 -0.26 4.75
N ILE A 46 -2.67 0.74 4.04
CA ILE A 46 -3.42 1.68 3.22
C ILE A 46 -2.97 1.50 1.78
N ASP A 47 -3.93 1.30 0.88
CA ASP A 47 -3.66 1.09 -0.53
C ASP A 47 -4.56 2.00 -1.37
N PHE A 48 -3.95 2.90 -2.12
CA PHE A 48 -4.64 3.86 -2.96
C PHE A 48 -4.94 3.33 -4.38
N LEU A 49 -4.62 2.08 -4.70
CA LEU A 49 -4.77 1.49 -6.03
C LEU A 49 -6.17 1.66 -6.63
N ASN A 50 -7.20 1.52 -5.79
CA ASN A 50 -8.60 1.57 -6.23
C ASN A 50 -9.19 2.99 -6.24
N THR A 51 -8.35 4.04 -6.19
CA THR A 51 -8.82 5.43 -6.29
C THR A 51 -9.38 5.68 -7.70
N PRO A 52 -10.67 6.02 -7.86
CA PRO A 52 -11.27 6.20 -9.17
C PRO A 52 -10.66 7.38 -9.95
N VAL A 53 -10.37 7.13 -11.24
CA VAL A 53 -9.77 8.12 -12.16
C VAL A 53 -10.76 9.24 -12.53
N ASP A 54 -12.05 8.98 -12.41
CA ASP A 54 -13.16 9.91 -12.67
C ASP A 54 -13.49 10.82 -11.49
N ASN A 55 -12.65 10.83 -10.44
CA ASN A 55 -12.67 11.84 -9.37
C ASN A 55 -12.34 13.24 -9.92
N ASN A 56 -13.30 13.85 -10.61
CA ASN A 56 -13.13 15.10 -11.34
C ASN A 56 -13.12 16.34 -10.42
N THR A 57 -13.48 16.18 -9.14
CA THR A 57 -13.51 17.28 -8.16
C THR A 57 -12.82 16.91 -6.85
N TRP A 58 -12.42 17.91 -6.08
CA TRP A 58 -11.93 17.68 -4.71
C TRP A 58 -12.98 16.95 -3.85
N ASN A 59 -14.26 17.30 -3.97
CA ASN A 59 -15.32 16.67 -3.18
C ASN A 59 -15.47 15.17 -3.47
N SER A 60 -15.37 14.75 -4.73
CA SER A 60 -15.38 13.32 -5.09
C SER A 60 -14.14 12.58 -4.56
N MET A 61 -12.96 13.18 -4.70
CA MET A 61 -11.72 12.62 -4.14
C MET A 61 -11.80 12.51 -2.61
N TYR A 62 -12.29 13.55 -1.93
CA TYR A 62 -12.43 13.57 -0.48
C TYR A 62 -13.35 12.46 0.02
N LYS A 63 -14.49 12.22 -0.67
CA LYS A 63 -15.37 11.10 -0.36
C LYS A 63 -14.67 9.74 -0.52
N CYS A 64 -13.88 9.57 -1.57
CA CYS A 64 -13.09 8.37 -1.81
C CYS A 64 -12.03 8.14 -0.71
N LEU A 65 -11.38 9.20 -0.22
CA LEU A 65 -10.44 9.12 0.91
C LEU A 65 -11.13 8.72 2.22
N GLN A 66 -12.32 9.26 2.49
CA GLN A 66 -13.15 8.85 3.62
C GLN A 66 -13.56 7.37 3.50
N ASP A 67 -13.96 6.91 2.31
CA ASP A 67 -14.29 5.49 2.06
C ASP A 67 -13.09 4.56 2.29
N LEU A 68 -11.90 4.99 1.86
CA LEU A 68 -10.64 4.31 2.12
C LEU A 68 -10.39 4.18 3.62
N ILE A 69 -10.48 5.28 4.37
CA ILE A 69 -10.32 5.26 5.84
C ILE A 69 -11.35 4.34 6.50
N SER A 70 -12.63 4.42 6.10
CA SER A 70 -13.68 3.53 6.59
C SER A 70 -13.38 2.05 6.30
N SER A 71 -12.79 1.73 5.14
CA SER A 71 -12.37 0.36 4.81
C SER A 71 -11.22 -0.14 5.67
N VAL A 72 -10.30 0.75 6.07
CA VAL A 72 -9.23 0.45 7.03
C VAL A 72 -9.87 0.13 8.39
N TYR A 73 -10.78 0.98 8.87
CA TYR A 73 -11.50 0.74 10.12
C TYR A 73 -12.28 -0.59 10.12
N ARG A 74 -12.97 -0.90 9.02
CA ARG A 74 -13.71 -2.16 8.88
C ARG A 74 -12.82 -3.40 9.02
N ARG A 75 -11.58 -3.36 8.50
CA ARG A 75 -10.61 -4.45 8.68
C ARG A 75 -10.16 -4.64 10.13
N HIS A 76 -10.37 -3.64 10.98
CA HIS A 76 -10.03 -3.66 12.39
C HIS A 76 -11.27 -3.60 13.29
N SER A 77 -12.45 -3.99 12.79
CA SER A 77 -13.69 -3.94 13.57
C SER A 77 -13.64 -4.76 14.86
N TYR A 78 -12.78 -5.79 14.91
CA TYR A 78 -12.57 -6.64 16.08
C TYR A 78 -12.12 -5.88 17.34
N VAL A 79 -11.48 -4.70 17.22
CA VAL A 79 -11.10 -3.91 18.40
C VAL A 79 -12.23 -3.04 18.94
N SER A 80 -13.34 -2.91 18.21
CA SER A 80 -14.41 -1.98 18.60
C SER A 80 -15.03 -2.32 19.96
N SER A 81 -15.11 -3.60 20.31
CA SER A 81 -15.72 -4.08 21.56
C SER A 81 -14.87 -3.80 22.80
N SER A 82 -13.57 -3.52 22.64
CA SER A 82 -12.67 -3.18 23.74
C SER A 82 -12.63 -1.66 24.04
N LEU A 83 -13.37 -0.86 23.27
CA LEU A 83 -13.40 0.59 23.42
C LEU A 83 -14.39 1.02 24.48
N ASN A 84 -14.20 2.22 25.05
CA ASN A 84 -15.24 2.85 25.84
C ASN A 84 -16.39 3.35 24.95
N SER A 85 -17.56 3.59 25.55
CA SER A 85 -18.79 3.95 24.82
C SER A 85 -18.61 5.15 23.87
N ALA A 86 -17.96 6.22 24.33
CA ALA A 86 -17.72 7.41 23.50
C ALA A 86 -16.85 7.11 22.26
N ARG A 87 -15.76 6.34 22.43
CA ARG A 87 -14.89 5.95 21.30
C ARG A 87 -15.57 4.97 20.37
N GLN A 88 -16.39 4.07 20.90
CA GLN A 88 -17.15 3.11 20.12
C GLN A 88 -18.13 3.82 19.18
N ILE A 89 -18.79 4.89 19.64
CA ILE A 89 -19.68 5.71 18.79
C ILE A 89 -18.91 6.30 17.61
N VAL A 90 -17.79 6.97 17.85
CA VAL A 90 -16.98 7.58 16.78
C VAL A 90 -16.41 6.51 15.84
N PHE A 91 -15.96 5.39 16.38
CA PHE A 91 -15.47 4.25 15.59
C PHE A 91 -16.54 3.72 14.63
N GLN A 92 -17.78 3.60 15.13
CA GLN A 92 -18.92 3.16 14.32
C GLN A 92 -19.28 4.18 13.24
N GLN A 93 -19.29 5.48 13.56
CA GLN A 93 -19.51 6.54 12.58
C GLN A 93 -18.47 6.52 11.44
N ILE A 94 -17.20 6.22 11.76
CA ILE A 94 -16.16 6.08 10.74
C ILE A 94 -16.39 4.81 9.90
N ILE A 95 -16.75 3.68 10.51
CA ILE A 95 -17.08 2.44 9.76
C ILE A 95 -18.22 2.67 8.76
N GLU A 96 -19.27 3.38 9.20
CA GLU A 96 -20.46 3.71 8.40
C GLU A 96 -20.20 4.82 7.37
N CYS A 97 -18.98 5.38 7.37
CA CYS A 97 -18.58 6.50 6.53
C CYS A 97 -19.53 7.71 6.68
N ASN A 98 -19.86 8.03 7.93
CA ASN A 98 -20.71 9.16 8.27
C ASN A 98 -20.05 10.49 7.83
N ARG A 99 -20.71 11.19 6.90
CA ARG A 99 -20.18 12.40 6.27
C ARG A 99 -20.35 13.67 7.11
N ASP A 100 -21.06 13.58 8.23
CA ASP A 100 -21.22 14.68 9.21
C ASP A 100 -19.99 14.84 10.10
N LEU A 101 -19.13 13.81 10.16
CA LEU A 101 -17.82 13.92 10.81
C LEU A 101 -17.02 15.05 10.16
N SER A 102 -16.44 15.90 11.00
CA SER A 102 -15.64 17.03 10.60
C SER A 102 -14.38 16.58 9.85
N ARG A 103 -13.83 17.50 9.06
CA ARG A 103 -12.55 17.27 8.37
C ARG A 103 -11.44 16.83 9.32
N LYS A 104 -11.37 17.42 10.52
CA LYS A 104 -10.32 17.09 11.49
C LYS A 104 -10.48 15.66 12.04
N GLU A 105 -11.71 15.22 12.27
CA GLU A 105 -11.97 13.83 12.69
C GLU A 105 -11.50 12.82 11.62
N TRP A 106 -11.67 13.13 10.34
CA TRP A 106 -11.13 12.31 9.25
C TRP A 106 -9.61 12.36 9.16
N GLU A 107 -9.00 13.54 9.33
CA GLU A 107 -7.54 13.70 9.37
C GLU A 107 -6.91 12.93 10.55
N ASP A 108 -7.60 12.83 11.69
CA ASP A 108 -7.12 12.15 12.91
C ASP A 108 -7.47 10.67 12.98
N ALA A 109 -8.34 10.16 12.10
CA ALA A 109 -8.88 8.82 12.17
C ALA A 109 -7.80 7.73 12.25
N LEU A 110 -6.80 7.77 11.36
CA LEU A 110 -5.74 6.74 11.36
C LEU A 110 -4.87 6.76 12.62
N LYS A 111 -4.64 7.94 13.20
CA LYS A 111 -3.94 8.10 14.50
C LYS A 111 -4.80 7.53 15.64
N ALA A 112 -6.11 7.81 15.63
CA ALA A 112 -7.04 7.24 16.62
C ALA A 112 -7.08 5.70 16.51
N LEU A 113 -7.16 5.16 15.30
CA LEU A 113 -7.09 3.71 15.06
C LEU A 113 -5.77 3.11 15.57
N SER A 114 -4.64 3.79 15.35
CA SER A 114 -3.33 3.38 15.89
C SER A 114 -3.36 3.23 17.41
N CYS A 115 -3.99 4.19 18.11
CA CYS A 115 -4.19 4.14 19.57
C CYS A 115 -5.00 2.91 19.98
N TYR A 116 -6.09 2.63 19.26
CA TYR A 116 -7.00 1.52 19.57
C TYR A 116 -6.30 0.17 19.39
N LEU A 117 -5.61 -0.01 18.26
CA LEU A 117 -4.83 -1.22 17.99
C LEU A 117 -3.69 -1.40 19.00
N CYS A 118 -2.98 -0.32 19.35
CA CYS A 118 -1.89 -0.40 20.32
C CYS A 118 -2.37 -0.80 21.71
N LYS A 119 -3.54 -0.30 22.15
CA LYS A 119 -4.14 -0.69 23.43
C LYS A 119 -4.66 -2.11 23.43
N PHE A 120 -5.27 -2.54 22.33
CA PHE A 120 -5.82 -3.88 22.19
C PHE A 120 -4.72 -4.95 22.18
N HIS A 121 -3.68 -4.75 21.37
CA HIS A 121 -2.59 -5.72 21.18
C HIS A 121 -1.42 -5.54 22.16
N GLY A 122 -1.39 -4.46 22.93
CA GLY A 122 -0.26 -4.12 23.81
C GLY A 122 1.03 -3.79 23.06
N LYS A 123 0.96 -3.52 21.76
CA LYS A 123 2.12 -3.30 20.88
C LYS A 123 1.88 -2.14 19.91
N PRO A 124 2.87 -1.28 19.66
CA PRO A 124 2.76 -0.24 18.63
C PRO A 124 2.52 -0.84 17.23
N ILE A 125 1.87 -0.06 16.37
CA ILE A 125 1.47 -0.47 15.02
C ILE A 125 2.60 -0.31 14.01
N ILE A 126 2.55 -1.11 12.93
CA ILE A 126 3.30 -0.83 11.70
C ILE A 126 2.34 -0.23 10.67
N ALA A 127 2.72 0.91 10.10
CA ALA A 127 1.99 1.57 9.02
C ALA A 127 2.59 1.21 7.68
N LEU A 128 1.78 0.70 6.76
CA LEU A 128 2.18 0.39 5.39
C LEU A 128 1.28 1.17 4.45
N VAL A 129 1.85 2.03 3.62
CA VAL A 129 1.12 2.87 2.66
C VAL A 129 1.62 2.55 1.26
N ASP A 130 0.72 2.26 0.33
CA ASP A 130 1.06 1.89 -1.05
C ASP A 130 0.26 2.72 -2.06
N ASN A 131 0.83 2.92 -3.24
CA ASN A 131 0.25 3.63 -4.38
C ASN A 131 -0.14 5.09 -4.12
N LEU A 132 0.54 5.77 -3.19
CA LEU A 132 0.22 7.15 -2.81
C LEU A 132 0.29 8.13 -3.99
N GLU A 133 1.09 7.84 -5.01
CA GLU A 133 1.18 8.63 -6.24
C GLU A 133 -0.16 8.74 -6.98
N ILE A 134 -1.07 7.77 -6.85
CA ILE A 134 -2.33 7.76 -7.63
C ILE A 134 -3.23 8.96 -7.28
N PRO A 135 -3.70 9.15 -6.03
CA PRO A 135 -4.55 10.29 -5.68
C PRO A 135 -3.84 11.63 -5.92
N VAL A 136 -2.52 11.64 -5.79
CA VAL A 136 -1.68 12.82 -6.04
C VAL A 136 -1.70 13.19 -7.52
N GLN A 137 -1.46 12.23 -8.41
CA GLN A 137 -1.46 12.42 -9.84
C GLN A 137 -2.86 12.84 -10.32
N ILE A 138 -3.91 12.17 -9.87
CA ILE A 138 -5.30 12.54 -10.19
C ILE A 138 -5.58 13.99 -9.76
N SER A 139 -5.17 14.39 -8.55
CA SER A 139 -5.41 15.77 -8.08
C SER A 139 -4.68 16.84 -8.89
N ILE A 140 -3.51 16.50 -9.44
CA ILE A 140 -2.75 17.38 -10.33
C ILE A 140 -3.46 17.47 -11.68
N ASP A 141 -3.80 16.33 -12.28
CA ASP A 141 -4.42 16.25 -13.60
C ASP A 141 -5.79 16.93 -13.62
N LYS A 142 -6.52 16.89 -12.50
CA LYS A 142 -7.85 17.47 -12.35
C LYS A 142 -7.86 18.86 -11.72
N GLY A 143 -6.70 19.41 -11.35
CA GLY A 143 -6.56 20.81 -10.93
C GLY A 143 -6.94 21.15 -9.48
N TYR A 144 -7.03 20.16 -8.58
CA TYR A 144 -7.36 20.36 -7.15
C TYR A 144 -6.26 19.87 -6.19
N PHE A 145 -5.00 19.86 -6.67
CA PHE A 145 -3.85 19.42 -5.90
C PHE A 145 -3.70 20.13 -4.55
N THR A 146 -4.00 21.42 -4.46
CA THR A 146 -3.83 22.19 -3.21
C THR A 146 -4.72 21.65 -2.09
N GLU A 147 -5.96 21.33 -2.40
CA GLU A 147 -6.95 20.79 -1.48
C GLU A 147 -6.60 19.37 -1.05
N ALA A 148 -6.25 18.52 -2.02
CA ALA A 148 -5.83 17.14 -1.78
C ALA A 148 -4.55 17.08 -0.94
N ASN A 149 -3.52 17.83 -1.33
CA ASN A 149 -2.27 17.94 -0.60
C ASN A 149 -2.51 18.39 0.85
N ARG A 150 -3.39 19.38 1.09
CA ARG A 150 -3.69 19.84 2.46
C ARG A 150 -4.26 18.71 3.32
N PHE A 151 -5.22 17.95 2.80
CA PHE A 151 -5.84 16.87 3.57
C PHE A 151 -4.87 15.71 3.81
N ILE A 152 -4.24 15.19 2.75
CA ILE A 152 -3.35 14.03 2.84
C ILE A 152 -2.15 14.37 3.73
N LYS A 153 -1.57 15.56 3.60
CA LYS A 153 -0.46 16.01 4.43
C LYS A 153 -0.85 16.11 5.90
N ASN A 154 -2.01 16.69 6.22
CA ASN A 154 -2.47 16.77 7.60
C ASN A 154 -2.69 15.37 8.20
N MET A 155 -3.38 14.50 7.45
CA MET A 155 -3.63 13.12 7.85
C MET A 155 -2.34 12.35 8.11
N PHE A 156 -1.35 12.44 7.20
CA PHE A 156 -0.05 11.78 7.41
C PHE A 156 0.84 12.46 8.45
N SER A 157 0.71 13.77 8.67
CA SER A 157 1.40 14.43 9.77
C SER A 157 0.91 13.87 11.11
N GLU A 158 -0.39 13.67 11.27
CA GLU A 158 -0.96 13.08 12.49
C GLU A 158 -0.64 11.58 12.59
N PHE A 159 -0.76 10.84 11.49
CA PHE A 159 -0.62 9.39 11.49
C PHE A 159 0.83 8.89 11.50
N LEU A 160 1.75 9.55 10.80
CA LEU A 160 3.12 9.08 10.58
C LEU A 160 4.19 9.87 11.34
N LYS A 161 3.90 11.12 11.74
CA LYS A 161 4.86 11.98 12.45
C LYS A 161 4.48 12.15 13.91
N GLU A 162 3.29 12.67 14.19
CA GLU A 162 2.83 12.99 15.56
C GLU A 162 2.08 11.80 16.19
N ASN A 163 2.55 10.57 15.99
CA ASN A 163 1.88 9.34 16.42
C ASN A 163 2.75 8.52 17.40
N PRO A 164 2.48 8.58 18.73
CA PRO A 164 3.24 7.82 19.71
C PRO A 164 2.94 6.31 19.69
N TYR A 165 1.95 5.87 18.91
CA TYR A 165 1.54 4.48 18.79
C TYR A 165 2.14 3.78 17.57
N LEU A 166 2.98 4.48 16.79
CA LEU A 166 3.64 3.99 15.59
C LEU A 166 5.04 3.45 15.93
N ASP A 167 5.32 2.22 15.54
CA ASP A 167 6.68 1.64 15.62
C ASP A 167 7.49 1.99 14.37
N LYS A 168 6.95 1.64 13.20
CA LYS A 168 7.58 1.85 11.89
C LYS A 168 6.54 2.17 10.83
N ALA A 169 6.93 2.97 9.86
CA ALA A 169 6.15 3.25 8.67
C ALA A 169 6.96 2.94 7.40
N MET A 170 6.29 2.38 6.40
CA MET A 170 6.82 2.26 5.05
C MET A 170 5.81 2.83 4.08
N VAL A 171 6.24 3.79 3.26
CA VAL A 171 5.44 4.35 2.17
C VAL A 171 6.10 3.93 0.86
N ALA A 172 5.42 3.08 0.12
CA ALA A 172 5.81 2.68 -1.23
C ALA A 172 5.19 3.64 -2.24
N ILE A 173 6.01 4.09 -3.19
CA ILE A 173 5.64 5.00 -4.27
C ILE A 173 6.34 4.47 -5.52
N VAL A 174 5.61 4.31 -6.62
CA VAL A 174 6.22 4.03 -7.92
C VAL A 174 6.60 5.36 -8.56
N ASP A 175 7.89 5.49 -8.95
CA ASP A 175 8.47 6.70 -9.54
C ASP A 175 7.62 7.22 -10.71
N THR A 176 6.84 8.26 -10.39
CA THR A 176 6.39 9.24 -11.36
C THR A 176 7.34 10.41 -11.17
N SER A 177 7.84 11.00 -12.26
CA SER A 177 8.80 12.11 -12.29
C SER A 177 8.31 13.43 -11.65
N ASN A 178 7.48 13.35 -10.62
CA ASN A 178 6.62 14.36 -10.06
C ASN A 178 7.13 14.78 -8.68
N LYS A 179 7.97 15.82 -8.67
CA LYS A 179 8.58 16.47 -7.47
C LYS A 179 7.57 17.02 -6.45
N LYS A 180 6.27 16.77 -6.61
CA LYS A 180 5.22 17.22 -5.69
C LYS A 180 4.91 16.18 -4.60
N LEU A 181 5.31 14.92 -4.77
CA LEU A 181 5.16 13.87 -3.76
C LEU A 181 5.93 14.19 -2.46
N ASP A 182 7.13 14.77 -2.57
CA ASP A 182 7.95 15.23 -1.44
C ASP A 182 7.23 16.27 -0.57
N LYS A 183 6.23 16.97 -1.13
CA LYS A 183 5.47 18.01 -0.39
C LYS A 183 4.37 17.43 0.49
N ILE A 184 4.00 16.17 0.25
CA ILE A 184 2.90 15.45 0.92
C ILE A 184 3.42 14.66 2.11
N LEU A 185 4.60 14.04 1.97
CA LEU A 185 5.17 13.25 3.04
C LEU A 185 5.67 14.13 4.20
N PRO A 186 5.64 13.63 5.44
CA PRO A 186 6.23 14.32 6.58
C PRO A 186 7.74 14.57 6.38
N ALA A 187 8.24 15.69 6.91
CA ALA A 187 9.65 16.09 6.75
C ALA A 187 10.67 15.14 7.43
N ASN A 188 10.21 14.23 8.28
CA ASN A 188 11.04 13.20 8.93
C ASN A 188 11.05 11.86 8.17
N ALA A 189 10.45 11.78 6.99
CA ALA A 189 10.53 10.60 6.14
C ALA A 189 11.96 10.44 5.59
N TRP A 190 12.61 9.31 5.87
CA TRP A 190 13.83 8.94 5.16
C TRP A 190 13.45 8.39 3.80
N GLU A 191 13.91 9.06 2.75
CA GLU A 191 13.76 8.59 1.39
C GLU A 191 14.84 7.54 1.10
N TYR A 192 14.41 6.31 0.84
CA TYR A 192 15.26 5.30 0.23
C TYR A 192 14.76 5.04 -1.17
N SER A 193 15.29 5.79 -2.14
CA SER A 193 15.03 5.53 -3.55
C SER A 193 15.82 4.28 -3.93
N LEU A 194 15.12 3.22 -4.37
CA LEU A 194 15.79 2.04 -4.94
C LEU A 194 16.57 2.50 -6.18
N PRO A 195 17.91 2.61 -6.13
CA PRO A 195 18.64 3.20 -7.24
C PRO A 195 18.50 2.25 -8.43
N SER A 196 18.07 2.78 -9.57
CA SER A 196 18.11 2.02 -10.82
C SER A 196 19.54 1.59 -11.20
N SER A 197 20.57 2.06 -10.49
CA SER A 197 21.99 1.68 -10.65
C SER A 197 22.41 0.46 -9.86
N ASP A 198 21.66 0.08 -8.83
CA ASP A 198 22.01 -1.07 -8.00
C ASP A 198 21.53 -2.36 -8.69
N ARG A 199 22.50 -3.17 -9.14
CA ARG A 199 22.24 -4.40 -9.89
C ARG A 199 21.33 -5.37 -9.14
N VAL A 200 21.30 -5.33 -7.82
CA VAL A 200 20.44 -6.22 -7.01
C VAL A 200 18.96 -5.89 -7.22
N PHE A 201 18.62 -4.62 -7.50
CA PHE A 201 17.25 -4.17 -7.73
C PHE A 201 16.88 -4.08 -9.22
N GLN A 202 17.86 -4.08 -10.13
CA GLN A 202 17.64 -4.14 -11.59
C GLN A 202 16.90 -5.41 -12.04
N TYR A 203 17.12 -6.52 -11.33
CA TYR A 203 16.47 -7.81 -11.61
C TYR A 203 15.35 -8.15 -10.62
N GLY A 204 15.11 -7.28 -9.62
CA GLY A 204 14.18 -7.55 -8.51
C GLY A 204 12.76 -7.02 -8.72
N PHE A 205 12.53 -6.16 -9.72
CA PHE A 205 11.24 -5.56 -10.01
C PHE A 205 10.94 -5.60 -11.51
N GLY A 206 9.81 -6.20 -11.86
CA GLY A 206 9.39 -6.29 -13.26
C GLY A 206 9.96 -7.49 -14.00
N PHE A 207 9.40 -7.74 -15.18
CA PHE A 207 9.98 -8.63 -16.18
C PHE A 207 10.81 -7.80 -17.14
N THR A 208 12.00 -8.26 -17.49
CA THR A 208 12.73 -7.74 -18.65
C THR A 208 12.09 -8.24 -19.94
N GLU A 209 12.48 -7.66 -21.07
CA GLU A 209 12.10 -8.15 -22.39
C GLU A 209 12.49 -9.63 -22.59
N THR A 210 13.67 -10.01 -22.08
CA THR A 210 14.15 -11.40 -22.07
C THR A 210 13.28 -12.31 -21.20
N ASP A 211 12.83 -11.85 -20.03
CA ASP A 211 11.95 -12.63 -19.17
C ASP A 211 10.59 -12.86 -19.82
N LEU A 212 10.05 -11.84 -20.50
CA LEU A 212 8.80 -11.96 -21.26
C LEU A 212 8.91 -12.95 -22.42
N ILE A 213 10.01 -12.91 -23.18
CA ILE A 213 10.27 -13.90 -24.24
C ILE A 213 10.38 -15.32 -23.64
N THR A 214 10.99 -15.46 -22.47
CA THR A 214 11.10 -16.74 -21.77
C THR A 214 9.74 -17.24 -21.30
N LEU A 215 8.93 -16.38 -20.69
CA LEU A 215 7.55 -16.69 -20.30
C LEU A 215 6.69 -17.07 -21.50
N ALA A 216 6.80 -16.35 -22.63
CA ALA A 216 6.10 -16.67 -23.87
C ALA A 216 6.40 -18.09 -24.34
N LYS A 217 7.67 -18.52 -24.28
CA LYS A 217 8.08 -19.89 -24.61
C LYS A 217 7.49 -20.92 -23.64
N VAL A 218 7.55 -20.65 -22.34
CA VAL A 218 7.04 -21.55 -21.29
C VAL A 218 5.52 -21.73 -21.41
N PHE A 219 4.79 -20.63 -21.61
CA PHE A 219 3.32 -20.63 -21.72
C PHE A 219 2.81 -20.82 -23.16
N LYS A 220 3.70 -21.05 -24.13
CA LYS A 220 3.38 -21.23 -25.56
C LYS A 220 2.54 -20.09 -26.16
N VAL A 221 2.81 -18.86 -25.74
CA VAL A 221 2.14 -17.66 -26.25
C VAL A 221 2.90 -17.12 -27.46
N VAL A 222 2.19 -16.89 -28.57
CA VAL A 222 2.80 -16.50 -29.86
C VAL A 222 3.00 -14.99 -30.01
N ASP A 223 2.15 -14.17 -29.37
CA ASP A 223 2.14 -12.71 -29.56
C ASP A 223 2.68 -11.94 -28.36
N ILE A 224 3.96 -12.16 -28.02
CA ILE A 224 4.58 -11.48 -26.88
C ILE A 224 4.67 -9.95 -27.10
N ASP A 225 4.79 -9.50 -28.34
CA ASP A 225 4.83 -8.08 -28.70
C ASP A 225 3.54 -7.34 -28.32
N ASP A 226 2.39 -8.01 -28.40
CA ASP A 226 1.10 -7.41 -27.99
C ASP A 226 1.01 -7.31 -26.46
N ILE A 227 1.51 -8.31 -25.73
CA ILE A 227 1.62 -8.26 -24.27
C ILE A 227 2.53 -7.09 -23.88
N MET A 228 3.72 -6.99 -24.49
CA MET A 228 4.67 -5.90 -24.23
C MET A 228 4.05 -4.52 -24.45
N LYS A 229 3.23 -4.34 -25.51
CA LYS A 229 2.52 -3.07 -25.78
C LYS A 229 1.44 -2.74 -24.77
N LYS A 230 0.75 -3.75 -24.24
CA LYS A 230 -0.38 -3.57 -23.29
C LYS A 230 0.06 -3.46 -21.84
N THR A 231 1.27 -3.90 -21.53
CA THR A 231 1.82 -3.85 -20.18
C THR A 231 2.51 -2.53 -19.91
N LEU A 232 2.31 -1.97 -18.71
CA LEU A 232 2.96 -0.73 -18.30
C LEU A 232 4.49 -0.93 -18.30
N GLN A 233 5.19 -0.19 -19.17
CA GLN A 233 6.65 -0.20 -19.27
C GLN A 233 7.23 0.91 -18.41
N CYS A 234 8.04 0.58 -17.40
CA CYS A 234 8.91 1.53 -16.75
C CYS A 234 10.33 1.40 -17.34
N LYS A 235 11.00 2.53 -17.57
CA LYS A 235 12.39 2.57 -18.02
C LYS A 235 13.26 2.86 -16.81
N THR A 236 14.28 2.05 -16.58
CA THR A 236 15.25 2.33 -15.53
C THR A 236 15.95 3.67 -15.80
N GLY A 237 16.19 4.47 -14.75
CA GLY A 237 16.91 5.74 -14.85
C GLY A 237 18.40 5.59 -15.22
N VAL A 238 18.91 4.36 -15.31
CA VAL A 238 20.33 4.06 -15.53
C VAL A 238 20.62 3.56 -16.93
N LYS A 239 21.84 3.83 -17.41
CA LYS A 239 22.35 3.39 -18.72
C LYS A 239 23.01 1.99 -18.59
N PRO A 240 22.75 1.05 -19.51
CA PRO A 240 21.75 1.13 -20.57
C PRO A 240 20.33 1.13 -19.96
N LYS A 241 19.43 1.92 -20.53
CA LYS A 241 18.02 1.96 -20.08
C LYS A 241 17.41 0.59 -20.33
N ILE A 242 17.06 -0.13 -19.28
CA ILE A 242 16.38 -1.42 -19.37
C ILE A 242 14.87 -1.13 -19.32
N ALA A 243 14.14 -1.75 -20.23
CA ALA A 243 12.68 -1.79 -20.18
C ALA A 243 12.26 -2.86 -19.16
N LEU A 244 11.50 -2.45 -18.15
CA LEU A 244 10.89 -3.32 -17.17
C LEU A 244 9.37 -3.27 -17.34
N TYR A 245 8.76 -4.45 -17.35
CA TYR A 245 7.32 -4.62 -17.52
C TYR A 245 6.68 -5.02 -16.19
N ASN A 246 5.60 -4.35 -15.81
CA ASN A 246 4.91 -4.61 -14.55
C ASN A 246 4.46 -6.10 -14.45
N PRO A 247 4.86 -6.86 -13.41
CA PRO A 247 4.57 -8.29 -13.33
C PRO A 247 3.08 -8.62 -13.24
N GLN A 248 2.29 -7.77 -12.57
CA GLN A 248 0.86 -7.97 -12.42
C GLN A 248 0.13 -7.75 -13.75
N ALA A 249 0.51 -6.72 -14.50
CA ALA A 249 -0.04 -6.47 -15.83
C ALA A 249 0.28 -7.64 -16.78
N VAL A 250 1.54 -8.11 -16.77
CA VAL A 250 1.99 -9.26 -17.56
C VAL A 250 1.22 -10.52 -17.17
N TRP A 251 1.10 -10.81 -15.88
CA TRP A 251 0.36 -11.98 -15.39
C TRP A 251 -1.11 -11.93 -15.77
N ARG A 252 -1.75 -10.75 -15.70
CA ARG A 252 -3.14 -10.56 -16.14
C ARG A 252 -3.32 -10.89 -17.61
N GLU A 253 -2.45 -10.40 -18.48
CA GLU A 253 -2.52 -10.68 -19.93
C GLU A 253 -2.25 -12.16 -20.24
N LEU A 254 -1.26 -12.77 -19.58
CA LEU A 254 -0.99 -14.21 -19.71
C LEU A 254 -2.20 -15.05 -19.24
N TYR A 255 -2.75 -14.73 -18.08
CA TYR A 255 -3.91 -15.42 -17.51
C TYR A 255 -5.14 -15.31 -18.41
N LEU A 256 -5.44 -14.12 -18.95
CA LEU A 256 -6.56 -13.94 -19.87
C LEU A 256 -6.39 -14.77 -21.14
N ARG A 257 -5.18 -14.89 -21.67
CA ARG A 257 -4.92 -15.67 -22.90
C ARG A 257 -4.99 -17.17 -22.64
N LEU A 258 -4.41 -17.64 -21.54
CA LEU A 258 -4.43 -19.06 -21.18
C LEU A 258 -5.83 -19.59 -20.90
N ASN A 259 -6.76 -18.74 -20.43
CA ASN A 259 -8.15 -19.12 -20.17
C ASN A 259 -9.11 -18.83 -21.33
N ASN A 260 -8.64 -18.18 -22.39
CA ASN A 260 -9.41 -17.93 -23.63
C ASN A 260 -8.93 -18.79 -24.81
N MET A 261 -8.02 -19.75 -24.57
CA MET A 261 -7.59 -20.80 -25.50
C MET A 261 -8.26 -22.13 -25.12
#